data_AF-A0A9D9EPF2-F1
#
_entry.id   AF-A0A9D9EPF2-F1
#
_cell.length_a   1.000
_cell.length_b   1.000
_cell.length_c   1.000
_cell.angle_alpha   90.00
_cell.angle_beta   90.00
_cell.angle_gamma   90.00
#
_symmetry.space_group_name_H-M   'P 1'
#
loop_
_entity.id
_entity.type
_entity.pdbx_description
1 polymer ?
#
loop_
_entity_poly.entity_id
_entity_poly.type
_entity_poly.pdbx_seq_one_letter_code
_entity_poly.pdbx_strand_id
1 'polypeptide(L)' 'MTKSEKAAALFQEGWNCAQATMLPFAEDFGLPADFVKKAAAGFGGGMGGCRMTCGAVSAMVFYAGLTLGN' A
#
# COMPACT_ATOMS: atom_id res chain seq x y z
N MET A 1 -14.64 -8.95 6.37
CA MET A 1 -13.85 -7.71 6.43
C MET A 1 -13.65 -7.21 5.01
N THR A 2 -14.02 -5.96 4.73
CA THR A 2 -13.78 -5.32 3.44
C THR A 2 -12.31 -4.90 3.31
N LYS A 3 -11.84 -4.59 2.08
CA LYS A 3 -10.46 -4.11 1.87
C LYS A 3 -10.20 -2.78 2.57
N SER A 4 -11.20 -1.90 2.64
CA SER A 4 -11.13 -0.63 3.38
C SER A 4 -11.03 -0.85 4.89
N GLU A 5 -11.81 -1.79 5.44
CA GLU A 5 -11.67 -2.18 6.86
C GLU A 5 -10.28 -2.75 7.15
N LYS A 6 -9.77 -3.65 6.30
CA LYS A 6 -8.42 -4.23 6.45
C LYS A 6 -7.34 -3.14 6.39
N ALA A 7 -7.47 -2.19 5.47
CA ALA A 7 -6.56 -1.05 5.38
C ALA A 7 -6.59 -0.20 6.66
N ALA A 8 -7.79 0.11 7.17
CA ALA A 8 -7.95 0.89 8.39
C ALA A 8 -7.33 0.17 9.60
N ALA A 9 -7.57 -1.13 9.76
CA ALA A 9 -6.97 -1.92 10.84
C ALA A 9 -5.44 -1.92 10.78
N LEU A 10 -4.87 -2.14 9.58
CA LEU A 10 -3.42 -2.10 9.39
C LEU A 10 -2.83 -0.72 9.72
N PHE A 11 -3.51 0.37 9.34
CA PHE A 11 -3.05 1.71 9.72
C PHE A 11 -3.06 1.91 11.25
N GLN A 12 -4.07 1.39 11.95
CA GLN A 12 -4.14 1.43 13.41
C GLN A 12 -3.09 0.54 14.09
N GLU A 13 -2.62 -0.52 13.42
CA GLU A 13 -1.49 -1.35 13.89
C GLU A 13 -0.12 -0.64 13.75
N GLY A 14 -0.08 0.57 13.19
CA GLY A 14 1.14 1.36 13.04
C GLY A 14 1.83 1.22 11.68
N TRP A 15 1.22 0.50 10.73
CA TRP A 15 1.70 0.48 9.36
C TRP A 15 1.47 1.85 8.70
N ASN A 16 2.42 2.28 7.86
CA ASN A 16 2.27 3.58 7.21
C ASN A 16 1.13 3.57 6.17
N CYS A 17 0.70 4.75 5.73
CA CYS A 17 -0.45 4.88 4.82
C CYS A 17 -0.31 4.07 3.52
N ALA A 18 0.88 3.97 2.94
CA ALA A 18 1.09 3.18 1.73
C ALA A 18 1.01 1.67 2.01
N GLN A 19 1.65 1.21 3.09
CA GLN A 19 1.59 -0.19 3.51
C GLN A 19 0.16 -0.63 3.82
N ALA A 20 -0.58 0.18 4.57
CA ALA A 20 -1.97 -0.07 4.93
C ALA A 20 -2.89 -0.15 3.70
N THR A 21 -2.68 0.69 2.68
CA THR A 21 -3.46 0.63 1.43
C THR A 21 -3.02 -0.50 0.50
N MET A 22 -1.72 -0.85 0.46
CA MET A 22 -1.20 -1.83 -0.49
C MET A 22 -1.46 -3.28 -0.05
N LEU A 23 -1.36 -3.57 1.25
CA LEU A 23 -1.49 -4.93 1.81
C LEU A 23 -2.84 -5.63 1.55
N PRO A 24 -3.99 -4.96 1.63
CA PRO A 24 -5.29 -5.60 1.37
C PRO A 24 -5.44 -6.21 -0.03
N PHE A 25 -4.63 -5.76 -0.99
CA PHE A 25 -4.64 -6.24 -2.38
C PHE A 25 -3.56 -7.28 -2.65
N ALA A 26 -2.65 -7.57 -1.69
CA ALA A 26 -1.53 -8.49 -1.92
C ALA A 26 -2.00 -9.87 -2.40
N GLU A 27 -3.09 -10.38 -1.80
CA GLU A 27 -3.69 -11.67 -2.15
C GLU A 27 -4.27 -11.68 -3.57
N ASP A 28 -4.87 -10.57 -4.04
CA ASP A 28 -5.47 -10.50 -5.39
C ASP A 28 -4.41 -10.67 -6.49
N PHE A 29 -3.18 -10.23 -6.22
CA PHE A 29 -2.06 -10.26 -7.15
C PHE A 29 -1.08 -11.41 -6.88
N GLY A 30 -1.40 -12.32 -5.95
CA GLY A 30 -0.52 -13.43 -5.58
C GLY A 30 0.84 -12.99 -4.99
N LEU A 31 0.91 -11.79 -4.42
CA LEU A 31 2.14 -11.22 -3.89
C LEU A 31 2.32 -11.60 -2.41
N PRO A 32 3.53 -12.00 -1.98
CA PRO A 32 3.80 -12.23 -0.56
C PRO A 32 3.60 -10.95 0.26
N ALA A 33 2.90 -11.05 1.39
CA ALA A 33 2.63 -9.89 2.24
C ALA A 33 3.92 -9.17 2.73
N ASP A 34 4.98 -9.92 3.02
CA ASP A 34 6.28 -9.34 3.42
C ASP A 34 6.93 -8.53 2.29
N PHE A 35 6.83 -9.01 1.05
CA PHE A 35 7.30 -8.28 -0.12
C PHE A 35 6.53 -6.96 -0.27
N VAL A 36 5.20 -7.02 -0.21
CA VAL A 36 4.34 -5.81 -0.31
C VAL A 36 4.64 -4.81 0.80
N LYS A 37 4.84 -5.28 2.05
CA LYS A 37 5.22 -4.42 3.18
C LYS A 37 6.52 -3.67 2.94
N LYS A 38 7.55 -4.36 2.44
CA LYS A 38 8.87 -3.78 2.18
C LYS A 38 8.82 -2.82 0.98
N ALA A 39 8.14 -3.22 -0.09
CA ALA A 39 7.96 -2.38 -1.29
C ALA A 39 7.22 -1.08 -0.97
N ALA A 40 6.20 -1.13 -0.12
CA ALA A 40 5.40 0.05 0.25
C ALA A 40 6.06 0.96 1.30
N ALA A 41 7.07 0.48 2.02
CA ALA A 41 7.63 1.18 3.18
C ALA A 41 8.11 2.61 2.84
N GLY A 42 8.78 2.78 1.69
CA GLY A 42 9.30 4.07 1.25
C GLY A 42 8.24 5.09 0.83
N PHE A 43 7.02 4.67 0.50
CA PHE A 43 5.97 5.58 0.03
C PHE A 43 5.18 6.24 1.17
N GLY A 44 5.30 5.72 2.39
CA GLY A 44 4.63 6.25 3.57
C GLY A 44 4.96 7.71 3.86
N GLY A 45 3.99 8.47 4.39
CA GLY A 45 4.21 9.86 4.83
C GLY A 45 4.51 10.85 3.69
N GLY A 46 4.13 10.51 2.45
CA GLY A 46 4.32 11.40 1.31
C GLY A 46 5.47 11.02 0.37
N MET A 47 5.97 9.78 0.45
CA MET A 47 7.33 9.34 0.09
C MET A 47 8.36 9.69 1.18
N GLY A 48 8.57 8.75 2.10
CA GLY A 48 9.63 8.83 3.10
C GLY A 48 9.45 9.91 4.16
N GLY A 49 8.24 10.43 4.36
CA GLY A 49 7.98 11.50 5.33
C GLY A 49 8.20 12.92 4.79
N CYS A 50 8.47 13.09 3.49
CA CYS A 50 8.62 14.41 2.87
C CYS A 50 7.30 15.20 2.76
N ARG A 51 6.14 14.60 3.09
CA ARG A 51 4.81 15.24 3.04
C ARG A 51 4.42 15.79 1.68
N MET A 52 4.93 15.19 0.60
CA MET A 52 4.61 15.56 -0.77
C MET A 52 3.55 14.62 -1.35
N THR A 53 3.96 13.53 -1.99
CA THR A 53 3.06 12.68 -2.78
C THR A 53 2.38 11.62 -1.92
N CYS A 54 1.06 11.61 -1.90
CA CYS A 54 0.26 10.69 -1.08
C CYS A 54 0.63 9.22 -1.29
N GLY A 55 1.13 8.57 -0.24
CA GLY A 55 1.55 7.16 -0.28
C GLY A 55 0.40 6.18 -0.57
N ALA A 56 -0.82 6.48 -0.13
CA ALA A 56 -2.00 5.65 -0.46
C ALA A 56 -2.33 5.71 -1.96
N VAL A 57 -2.19 6.89 -2.59
CA VAL A 57 -2.37 7.04 -4.04
C VAL A 57 -1.24 6.36 -4.81
N SER A 58 0.01 6.48 -4.34
CA SER A 58 1.13 5.73 -4.92
C SER A 58 0.90 4.21 -4.87
N ALA A 59 0.29 3.69 -3.80
CA ALA A 59 -0.07 2.27 -3.73
C ALA A 59 -1.14 1.87 -4.75
N MET A 60 -2.13 2.73 -5.02
CA MET A 60 -3.11 2.49 -6.10
C MET A 60 -2.46 2.49 -7.48
N VAL A 61 -1.54 3.43 -7.74
CA VAL A 61 -0.78 3.51 -9.00
C VAL A 61 0.09 2.26 -9.20
N PHE A 62 0.71 1.73 -8.14
CA PHE A 62 1.48 0.49 -8.21
C PHE A 62 0.64 -0.67 -8.75
N TYR A 63 -0.55 -0.93 -8.20
CA TYR A 63 -1.43 -2.00 -8.68
C TYR A 63 -2.06 -1.71 -10.03
N ALA A 64 -2.34 -0.45 -10.34
CA ALA A 64 -2.77 -0.07 -11.67
C ALA A 64 -1.69 -0.45 -12.70
N GLY A 65 -0.41 -0.24 -12.39
CA GLY A 65 0.71 -0.67 -13.22
C GLY A 65 0.80 -2.20 -13.38
N LEU A 66 0.51 -2.97 -12.33
CA LEU A 66 0.49 -4.44 -12.43
C LEU A 66 -0.69 -4.97 -13.28
N THR A 67 -1.78 -4.20 -13.37
CA THR A 67 -3.01 -4.62 -14.08
C THR A 67 -3.05 -4.13 -15.53
N LEU A 68 -2.56 -2.91 -15.76
CA LEU A 68 -2.71 -2.15 -17.01
C LEU A 68 -1.36 -1.77 -17.63
N GLY A 69 -0.25 -2.25 -17.08
CA GLY A 69 1.09 -1.97 -17.59
C GLY A 69 1.27 -2.48 -19.02
N ASN A 70 1.97 -1.69 -19.85
CA ASN A 70 2.31 -2.03 -21.24
C ASN A 70 3.35 -3.14 -21.35
#